data_AF-A0A838MY81-F1
#
_entry.id   AF-A0A838MY81-F1
#
_cell.length_a   1.000
_cell.length_b   1.000
_cell.length_c   1.000
_cell.angle_alpha   90.00
_cell.angle_beta   90.00
_cell.angle_gamma   90.00
#
_symmetry.space_group_name_H-M   'P 1'
#
loop_
_entity.id
_entity.type
_entity.pdbx_description
1 polymer ?
#
loop_
_entity_poly.entity_id
_entity_poly.type
_entity_poly.pdbx_seq_one_letter_code
_entity_poly.pdbx_strand_id
1 'polypeptide(L)'
;MVQLQEWFAREFSFTLPVWMFPNIVARLRGTPARLEDLVRSIPPEHLTRRHNEQWSIQEHAGHLLDLSELDITRLREFTAGATVLTAADRENRKTYTADHNANSIESILTAFRAERMAFV
;
A
#
# COMPACT_ATOMS: atom_id res chain seq x y z
N MET A 1 -19.16 -16.40 -14.10
CA MET A 1 -18.59 -15.20 -13.43
C MET A 1 -17.97 -15.68 -12.13
N VAL A 2 -16.71 -15.31 -11.84
CA VAL A 2 -16.06 -15.67 -10.56
C VAL A 2 -16.47 -14.64 -9.52
N GLN A 3 -17.02 -15.09 -8.39
CA GLN A 3 -17.36 -14.21 -7.28
C GLN A 3 -16.09 -13.80 -6.54
N LEU A 4 -15.84 -12.49 -6.43
CA LEU A 4 -14.70 -11.97 -5.68
C LEU A 4 -15.00 -12.06 -4.18
N GLN A 5 -14.07 -12.64 -3.42
CA GLN A 5 -14.15 -12.67 -1.96
C GLN A 5 -13.77 -11.29 -1.39
N GLU A 6 -14.65 -10.77 -0.54
CA GLU A 6 -14.43 -9.53 0.21
C GLU A 6 -13.13 -9.61 1.01
N TRP A 7 -12.40 -8.48 1.07
CA TRP A 7 -11.11 -8.43 1.73
C TRP A 7 -11.17 -8.84 3.21
N PHE A 8 -12.16 -8.33 3.96
CA PHE A 8 -12.35 -8.65 5.38
C PHE A 8 -12.80 -10.08 5.66
N ALA A 9 -13.31 -10.78 4.64
CA ALA A 9 -13.66 -12.18 4.76
C ALA A 9 -12.48 -13.11 4.46
N ARG A 10 -11.29 -12.58 4.13
CA ARG A 10 -10.10 -13.39 3.85
C ARG A 10 -9.42 -13.78 5.15
N GLU A 11 -9.06 -15.06 5.23
CA GLU A 11 -8.24 -15.60 6.31
C GLU A 11 -6.81 -15.83 5.81
N PHE A 12 -5.83 -15.53 6.67
CA PHE A 12 -4.41 -15.69 6.36
C PHE A 12 -3.76 -16.58 7.42
N SER A 13 -3.00 -17.58 6.98
CA SER A 13 -2.13 -18.34 7.87
C SER A 13 -0.75 -17.68 7.94
N PHE A 14 -0.34 -17.29 9.14
CA PHE A 14 0.98 -16.72 9.41
C PHE A 14 1.98 -17.77 9.93
N THR A 15 1.68 -19.06 9.81
CA THR A 15 2.57 -20.16 10.19
C THR A 15 3.64 -20.44 9.13
N LEU A 16 4.30 -19.39 8.65
CA LEU A 16 5.33 -19.49 7.62
C LEU A 16 6.66 -19.91 8.29
N PRO A 17 7.32 -21.01 7.87
CA PRO A 17 8.66 -21.32 8.30
C PRO A 17 9.65 -20.20 7.98
N VAL A 18 10.66 -20.03 8.85
CA VAL A 18 11.66 -18.95 8.79
C VAL A 18 12.37 -18.85 7.43
N TRP A 19 12.61 -19.98 6.76
CA TRP A 19 13.26 -19.98 5.43
C TRP A 19 12.44 -19.26 4.35
N MET A 20 11.14 -19.01 4.56
CA MET A 20 10.32 -18.20 3.64
C MET A 20 10.50 -16.70 3.82
N PHE A 21 11.19 -16.23 4.85
CA PHE A 21 11.46 -14.80 5.07
C PHE A 21 11.94 -14.06 3.81
N PRO A 22 12.98 -14.52 3.07
CA PRO A 22 13.40 -13.84 1.84
C PRO A 22 12.31 -13.73 0.77
N ASN A 23 11.38 -14.69 0.70
CA ASN A 23 10.26 -14.65 -0.25
C ASN A 23 9.24 -13.55 0.11
N ILE A 24 8.97 -13.37 1.40
CA ILE A 24 8.07 -12.30 1.89
C ILE A 24 8.69 -10.94 1.56
N VAL A 25 9.98 -10.76 1.90
CA VAL A 25 10.71 -9.52 1.63
C VAL A 25 10.75 -9.24 0.12
N ALA A 26 11.03 -10.25 -0.72
CA ALA A 26 11.05 -10.08 -2.18
C ALA A 26 9.68 -9.66 -2.75
N ARG A 27 8.58 -10.20 -2.22
CA ARG A 27 7.23 -9.77 -2.63
C ARG A 27 6.98 -8.31 -2.27
N LEU A 28 7.31 -7.93 -1.03
CA LEU A 28 7.14 -6.57 -0.53
C LEU A 28 8.00 -5.56 -1.30
N ARG A 29 9.25 -5.92 -1.59
CA ARG A 29 10.17 -5.14 -2.43
C ARG A 29 9.66 -4.92 -3.85
N GLY A 30 8.97 -5.92 -4.40
CA GLY A 30 8.43 -5.87 -5.76
C GLY A 30 7.10 -5.12 -5.90
N THR A 31 6.49 -4.62 -4.82
CA THR A 31 5.20 -3.92 -4.89
C THR A 31 5.24 -2.65 -5.75
N PRO A 32 6.24 -1.74 -5.61
CA PRO A 32 6.30 -0.53 -6.42
C PRO A 32 6.39 -0.82 -7.93
N ALA A 33 7.22 -1.78 -8.33
CA ALA A 33 7.37 -2.14 -9.74
C ALA A 33 6.06 -2.66 -10.37
N ARG A 34 5.30 -3.47 -9.62
CA ARG A 34 3.99 -3.95 -10.09
C ARG A 34 2.98 -2.83 -10.22
N LEU A 35 2.98 -1.86 -9.29
CA LEU A 35 2.09 -0.72 -9.36
C LEU A 35 2.43 0.16 -10.57
N GLU A 36 3.70 0.42 -10.82
CA GLU A 36 4.18 1.16 -12.00
C GLU A 36 3.70 0.49 -13.30
N ASP A 37 3.88 -0.82 -13.44
CA ASP A 37 3.44 -1.57 -14.61
C ASP A 37 1.92 -1.52 -14.82
N LEU A 38 1.14 -1.52 -13.73
CA LEU A 38 -0.32 -1.46 -13.80
C LEU A 38 -0.84 -0.09 -14.27
N VAL A 39 -0.16 1.01 -13.94
CA VAL A 39 -0.68 2.36 -14.16
C VAL A 39 -0.04 3.10 -15.35
N ARG A 40 1.16 2.70 -15.79
CA ARG A 40 1.96 3.44 -16.79
C ARG A 40 1.29 3.71 -18.15
N SER A 41 0.30 2.90 -18.53
CA SER A 41 -0.39 3.01 -19.82
C SER A 41 -1.80 3.59 -19.70
N ILE A 42 -2.20 4.00 -18.49
CA ILE A 42 -3.53 4.55 -18.22
C ILE A 42 -3.45 6.07 -18.39
N PRO A 43 -4.33 6.68 -19.20
CA PRO A 43 -4.39 8.13 -19.34
C PRO A 43 -4.69 8.86 -18.01
N PRO A 44 -4.14 10.06 -17.78
CA PRO A 44 -4.33 10.81 -16.53
C PRO A 44 -5.78 11.02 -16.11
N GLU A 45 -6.68 11.25 -17.06
CA GLU A 45 -8.11 11.42 -16.84
C GLU A 45 -8.77 10.15 -16.28
N HIS A 46 -8.22 8.98 -16.58
CA HIS A 46 -8.68 7.71 -16.03
C HIS A 46 -8.03 7.40 -14.68
N LEU A 47 -6.78 7.83 -14.47
CA LEU A 47 -6.08 7.65 -13.20
C LEU A 47 -6.76 8.41 -12.05
N THR A 48 -7.26 9.61 -12.34
CA THR A 48 -7.85 10.53 -11.36
C THR A 48 -9.37 10.43 -11.25
N ARG A 49 -10.02 9.70 -12.17
CA ARG A 49 -11.47 9.54 -12.16
C ARG A 49 -11.94 8.76 -10.93
N ARG A 50 -12.83 9.37 -10.16
CA ARG A 50 -13.60 8.69 -9.11
C ARG A 50 -14.90 8.13 -9.65
N HIS A 51 -15.33 7.01 -9.09
CA HIS A 51 -16.64 6.41 -9.33
C HIS A 51 -17.45 6.47 -8.03
N ASN A 52 -18.44 7.38 -7.99
CA ASN A 52 -19.20 7.71 -6.78
C ASN A 52 -18.24 8.14 -5.65
N GLU A 53 -18.40 7.58 -4.46
CA GLU A 53 -17.58 7.89 -3.29
C GLU A 53 -16.27 7.08 -3.25
N GLN A 54 -16.05 6.16 -4.20
CA GLN A 54 -14.85 5.32 -4.23
C GLN A 54 -13.62 6.11 -4.65
N TRP A 55 -12.46 5.58 -4.27
CA TRP A 55 -11.16 6.13 -4.66
C TRP A 55 -10.91 5.95 -6.16
N SER A 56 -10.18 6.91 -6.72
CA SER A 56 -9.55 6.79 -8.04
C SER A 56 -8.38 5.80 -8.00
N ILE A 57 -7.85 5.43 -9.17
CA ILE A 57 -6.64 4.60 -9.27
C ILE A 57 -5.46 5.30 -8.58
N GLN A 58 -5.36 6.62 -8.73
CA GLN A 58 -4.29 7.41 -8.13
C GLN A 58 -4.45 7.57 -6.62
N GLU A 59 -5.67 7.70 -6.10
CA GLU A 59 -5.92 7.65 -4.65
C GLU A 59 -5.59 6.27 -4.07
N HIS A 60 -5.87 5.17 -4.80
CA HIS A 60 -5.39 3.83 -4.42
C HIS A 60 -3.87 3.72 -4.40
N ALA A 61 -3.17 4.30 -5.39
CA ALA A 61 -1.70 4.34 -5.42
C ALA A 61 -1.15 5.18 -4.25
N GLY A 62 -1.74 6.34 -4.00
CA GLY A 62 -1.39 7.22 -2.88
C GLY A 62 -1.63 6.57 -1.52
N HIS A 63 -2.68 5.76 -1.37
CA HIS A 63 -2.91 5.00 -0.15
C HIS A 63 -1.78 4.00 0.16
N LEU A 64 -1.22 3.35 -0.86
CA LEU A 64 -0.07 2.45 -0.67
C LEU A 64 1.16 3.21 -0.16
N LEU A 65 1.36 4.44 -0.61
CA LEU A 65 2.37 5.34 -0.06
C LEU A 65 2.05 5.70 1.39
N ASP A 66 0.81 6.12 1.69
CA ASP A 66 0.37 6.53 3.03
C ASP A 66 0.64 5.47 4.10
N LEU A 67 0.46 4.18 3.75
CA LEU A 67 0.67 3.04 4.64
C LEU A 67 2.14 2.79 5.02
N SER A 68 3.09 3.31 4.25
CA SER A 68 4.53 3.06 4.49
C SER A 68 5.00 3.61 5.85
N GLU A 69 4.38 4.69 6.32
CA GLU A 69 4.62 5.27 7.64
C GLU A 69 4.22 4.30 8.77
N LEU A 70 3.07 3.63 8.63
CA LEU A 70 2.59 2.65 9.61
C LEU A 70 3.47 1.39 9.61
N ASP A 71 3.91 0.93 8.43
CA ASP A 71 4.82 -0.22 8.29
C ASP A 71 6.12 0.01 9.11
N ILE A 72 6.79 1.14 8.88
CA ILE A 72 8.04 1.49 9.57
C ILE A 72 7.80 1.68 11.08
N THR A 73 6.71 2.34 11.45
CA THR A 73 6.34 2.53 12.87
C THR A 73 6.22 1.19 13.59
N ARG A 74 5.49 0.24 13.01
CA ARG A 74 5.29 -1.09 13.58
C ARG A 74 6.58 -1.91 13.63
N LEU A 75 7.45 -1.80 12.63
CA LEU A 75 8.76 -2.46 12.65
C LEU A 75 9.64 -1.95 13.79
N ARG A 76 9.63 -0.63 14.05
CA ARG A 76 10.35 -0.02 15.17
C ARG A 76 9.78 -0.47 16.51
N GLU A 77 8.46 -0.41 16.68
CA GLU A 77 7.77 -0.86 17.89
C GLU A 77 8.03 -2.34 18.19
N PHE A 78 7.96 -3.19 17.16
CA PHE A 78 8.27 -4.61 17.28
C PHE A 78 9.71 -4.84 17.75
N THR A 79 10.67 -4.15 17.14
CA THR A 79 12.09 -4.24 17.52
C THR A 79 12.34 -3.73 18.94
N ALA A 80 11.56 -2.74 19.39
CA ALA A 80 11.61 -2.21 20.76
C ALA A 80 10.87 -3.10 21.79
N GLY A 81 10.25 -4.21 21.35
CA GLY A 81 9.50 -5.10 22.24
C GLY A 81 8.19 -4.52 22.76
N ALA A 82 7.56 -3.60 22.00
CA ALA A 82 6.26 -3.05 22.37
C ALA A 82 5.21 -4.15 22.50
N THR A 83 4.41 -4.09 23.56
CA THR A 83 3.35 -5.09 23.82
C THR A 83 2.13 -4.90 22.92
N VAL A 84 1.94 -3.70 22.38
CA VAL A 84 0.89 -3.34 21.45
C VAL A 84 1.50 -2.48 20.35
N LEU A 85 1.21 -2.82 19.10
CA LEU A 85 1.66 -2.05 17.94
C LEU A 85 0.60 -1.01 17.55
N THR A 86 1.03 0.09 16.92
CA THR A 86 0.14 1.16 16.47
C THR A 86 -1.00 0.60 15.59
N ALA A 87 -2.24 0.98 15.90
CA ALA A 87 -3.43 0.54 15.16
C ALA A 87 -3.50 1.19 13.78
N ALA A 88 -4.09 0.49 12.81
CA ALA A 88 -4.34 1.06 11.50
C ALA A 88 -5.56 2.00 11.54
N ASP A 89 -5.49 3.12 10.83
CA ASP A 89 -6.62 4.01 10.64
C ASP A 89 -7.64 3.39 9.66
N ARG A 90 -8.70 2.79 10.18
CA ARG A 90 -9.72 2.11 9.34
C ARG A 90 -10.59 3.08 8.54
N GLU A 91 -10.59 4.35 8.90
CA GLU A 91 -11.30 5.41 8.19
C GLU A 91 -10.49 5.97 7.01
N ASN A 92 -9.20 5.58 6.90
CA ASN A 92 -8.29 6.02 5.83
C ASN A 92 -8.26 7.55 5.66
N ARG A 93 -8.32 8.30 6.77
CA ARG A 93 -8.47 9.77 6.77
C ARG A 93 -7.36 10.45 5.98
N LYS A 94 -6.11 9.98 6.17
CA LYS A 94 -4.93 10.50 5.46
C LYS A 94 -5.13 10.50 3.96
N THR A 95 -5.62 9.40 3.39
CA THR A 95 -5.84 9.24 1.95
C THR A 95 -6.90 10.21 1.43
N TYR A 96 -7.97 10.45 2.19
CA TYR A 96 -8.98 11.44 1.82
C TYR A 96 -8.47 12.89 1.90
N THR A 97 -7.56 13.19 2.83
CA THR A 97 -7.04 14.56 3.03
C THR A 97 -5.78 14.88 2.22
N ALA A 98 -5.09 13.87 1.69
CA ALA A 98 -3.81 14.03 0.99
C ALA A 98 -3.94 14.59 -0.43
N ASP A 99 -5.16 14.64 -0.97
CA ASP A 99 -5.46 15.10 -2.34
C ASP A 99 -4.51 14.48 -3.38
N HIS A 100 -4.39 13.15 -3.35
CA HIS A 100 -3.47 12.41 -4.22
C HIS A 100 -3.70 12.70 -5.71
N ASN A 101 -4.93 13.02 -6.12
CA ASN A 101 -5.26 13.38 -7.50
C ASN A 101 -4.67 14.72 -7.98
N ALA A 102 -4.25 15.60 -7.07
CA ALA A 102 -3.56 16.85 -7.40
C ALA A 102 -2.06 16.65 -7.73
N ASN A 103 -1.51 15.47 -7.44
CA ASN A 103 -0.12 15.12 -7.75
C ASN A 103 -0.02 14.43 -9.13
N SER A 104 1.19 14.31 -9.67
CA SER A 104 1.40 13.38 -10.79
C SER A 104 1.52 11.95 -10.27
N ILE A 105 1.10 10.98 -11.07
CA ILE A 105 1.24 9.56 -10.72
C ILE A 105 2.72 9.20 -10.53
N GLU A 106 3.63 9.77 -11.33
CA GLU A 106 5.08 9.55 -11.24
C GLU A 106 5.65 10.02 -9.89
N SER A 107 5.15 11.12 -9.34
CA SER A 107 5.55 11.62 -8.01
C SER A 107 5.18 10.61 -6.92
N ILE A 108 3.94 10.11 -6.96
CA ILE A 108 3.44 9.09 -6.01
C ILE A 108 4.25 7.80 -6.11
N LEU A 109 4.50 7.31 -7.34
CA LEU A 109 5.27 6.09 -7.57
C LEU A 109 6.71 6.21 -7.10
N THR A 110 7.35 7.36 -7.38
CA THR A 110 8.72 7.66 -6.95
C THR A 110 8.83 7.69 -5.43
N ALA A 111 7.93 8.40 -4.77
CA ALA A 111 7.88 8.46 -3.31
C ALA A 111 7.61 7.08 -2.70
N PHE A 112 6.64 6.33 -3.23
CA PHE A 112 6.31 4.99 -2.74
C PHE A 112 7.50 4.03 -2.87
N ARG A 113 8.21 4.08 -4.01
CA ARG A 113 9.43 3.30 -4.22
C ARG A 113 10.50 3.67 -3.20
N ALA A 114 10.76 4.95 -2.99
CA ALA A 114 11.75 5.43 -2.03
C ALA A 114 11.45 4.95 -0.59
N GLU A 115 10.21 5.16 -0.13
CA GLU A 115 9.75 4.72 1.19
C GLU A 115 9.88 3.20 1.34
N ARG A 116 9.48 2.44 0.32
CA ARG A 116 9.58 0.98 0.37
C ARG A 116 11.03 0.51 0.49
N MET A 117 11.94 1.05 -0.33
CA MET A 117 13.37 0.65 -0.31
C MET A 117 14.10 1.05 0.98
N ALA A 118 13.55 1.99 1.77
CA ALA A 118 14.15 2.38 3.04
C ALA A 118 14.14 1.25 4.09
N PHE A 119 13.28 0.23 3.94
CA PHE A 119 13.14 -0.84 4.93
C PHE A 119 13.00 -2.25 4.37
N VAL A 120 13.11 -2.48 3.05
CA VAL A 120 13.06 -3.83 2.45
C VAL A 120 14.17 -4.12 1.47
#